data_AF-A0A1I5BI70-F1
#
_entry.id   AF-A0A1I5BI70-F1
#
_cell.length_a   1.000
_cell.length_b   1.000
_cell.length_c   1.000
_cell.angle_alpha   90.00
_cell.angle_beta   90.00
_cell.angle_gamma   90.00
#
_symmetry.space_group_name_H-M   'P 1'
#
loop_
_entity.id
_entity.type
_entity.pdbx_description
1 polymer ?
#
loop_
_entity_poly.entity_id
_entity_poly.type
_entity_poly.pdbx_seq_one_letter_code
_entity_poly.pdbx_strand_id
1 'polypeptide(L)'
;MIEVLSARAFWCAPDEKILWCHPLEYTAGKAGYVYYQVSGLDERGDKRWTAGKVIGGVASGVAGLALEAISPTDEASGNPGIPKAVVSGQSRDCLAASQLGAWQATGVNGKSGREFIWILTSHRLGLLESSAKESESVAGLLGGLKKKISGGSDEQGGSPLRAVQLPTLTVHAEFPRNIIANVSTVEYKVKGKERKFLRVSLVDGSTLDLTARGESMQSADTVDRLLAMTFGQV
;
A
#
# COMPACT_ATOMS: atom_id res chain seq x y z
N MET A 1 4.21 14.36 0.87
CA MET A 1 5.29 14.95 0.03
C MET A 1 6.66 14.37 0.37
N ILE A 2 6.93 14.00 1.63
CA ILE A 2 8.20 13.39 2.05
C ILE A 2 8.41 11.99 1.47
N GLU A 3 7.33 11.28 1.18
CA GLU A 3 7.30 9.93 0.61
C GLU A 3 7.93 9.89 -0.78
N VAL A 4 7.56 10.85 -1.63
CA VAL A 4 8.09 10.98 -3.00
C VAL A 4 9.60 11.28 -2.96
N LEU A 5 10.03 12.15 -2.04
CA LEU A 5 11.45 12.46 -1.86
C LEU A 5 12.24 11.24 -1.38
N SER A 6 11.67 10.47 -0.44
CA SER A 6 12.30 9.26 0.10
C SER A 6 12.38 8.17 -0.96
N ALA A 7 11.32 7.97 -1.75
CA ALA A 7 11.30 7.03 -2.85
C ALA A 7 12.34 7.40 -3.91
N ARG A 8 12.46 8.69 -4.21
CA ARG A 8 13.47 9.19 -5.14
C ARG A 8 14.90 9.02 -4.62
N ALA A 9 15.12 9.17 -3.32
CA ALA A 9 16.44 9.07 -2.70
C ALA A 9 16.93 7.63 -2.51
N PHE A 10 16.03 6.70 -2.17
CA PHE A 10 16.41 5.37 -1.69
C PHE A 10 15.94 4.20 -2.55
N TRP A 11 15.01 4.41 -3.48
CA TRP A 11 14.38 3.32 -4.22
C TRP A 11 14.45 3.49 -5.75
N CYS A 12 14.15 4.68 -6.26
CA CYS A 12 14.10 4.93 -7.70
C CYS A 12 15.51 5.00 -8.30
N ALA A 13 15.66 4.49 -9.52
CA ALA A 13 16.83 4.78 -10.33
C ALA A 13 16.87 6.28 -10.73
N PRO A 14 18.04 6.85 -11.07
CA PRO A 14 18.17 8.27 -11.39
C PRO A 14 17.29 8.74 -12.56
N ASP A 15 17.02 7.89 -13.54
CA ASP A 15 16.19 8.15 -14.71
C ASP A 15 14.71 7.77 -14.52
N GLU A 16 14.40 7.07 -13.42
CA GLU A 16 13.07 6.53 -13.14
C GLU A 16 12.10 7.63 -12.67
N LYS A 17 11.07 7.89 -13.47
CA LYS A 17 10.06 8.92 -13.16
C LYS A 17 8.99 8.34 -12.25
N ILE A 18 8.69 9.01 -11.13
CA ILE A 18 7.53 8.69 -10.30
C ILE A 18 6.29 9.25 -10.99
N LEU A 19 5.34 8.38 -11.32
CA LEU A 19 4.07 8.74 -11.96
C LEU A 19 3.04 9.13 -10.89
N TRP A 20 2.89 8.29 -9.87
CA TRP A 20 2.04 8.60 -8.73
C TRP A 20 2.47 7.84 -7.47
N CYS A 21 1.99 8.36 -6.34
CA CYS A 21 2.22 7.84 -5.00
C CYS A 21 0.87 7.78 -4.27
N HIS A 22 0.47 6.60 -3.82
CA HIS A 22 -0.83 6.32 -3.20
C HIS A 22 -0.65 5.68 -1.82
N PRO A 23 -0.77 6.46 -0.73
CA PRO A 23 -0.65 5.94 0.63
C PRO A 23 -1.75 4.94 0.99
N LEU A 24 -1.37 3.82 1.60
CA LEU A 24 -2.25 2.88 2.28
C LEU A 24 -2.36 3.28 3.75
N GLU A 25 -3.35 4.10 4.05
CA GLU A 25 -3.67 4.42 5.44
C GLU A 25 -4.19 3.17 6.18
N TYR A 26 -3.68 2.92 7.39
CA TYR A 26 -4.28 1.93 8.29
C TYR A 26 -5.70 2.36 8.68
N THR A 27 -6.69 1.49 8.46
CA THR A 27 -8.02 1.68 9.03
C THR A 27 -8.04 1.04 10.41
N ALA A 28 -8.26 1.85 11.46
CA ALA A 28 -8.37 1.34 12.82
C ALA A 28 -9.39 0.18 12.88
N GLY A 29 -8.92 -1.02 13.25
CA GLY A 29 -9.73 -2.24 13.30
C GLY A 29 -8.93 -3.48 12.92
N LYS A 30 -9.62 -4.60 12.65
CA LYS A 30 -9.01 -5.88 12.21
C LYS A 30 -8.75 -5.94 10.68
N ALA A 31 -8.90 -4.83 9.96
CA ALA A 31 -8.79 -4.82 8.51
C ALA A 31 -7.31 -4.79 8.09
N GLY A 32 -6.91 -5.75 7.25
CA GLY A 32 -5.57 -5.75 6.66
C GLY A 32 -5.40 -4.62 5.64
N TYR A 33 -4.16 -4.29 5.28
CA TYR A 33 -3.88 -3.30 4.23
C TYR A 33 -4.22 -3.83 2.84
N VAL A 34 -3.98 -5.13 2.61
CA VAL A 34 -4.20 -5.82 1.34
C VAL A 34 -5.10 -7.02 1.56
N TYR A 35 -6.15 -7.13 0.77
CA TYR A 35 -7.09 -8.26 0.76
C TYR A 35 -6.85 -9.15 -0.45
N TYR A 36 -7.09 -10.45 -0.29
CA TYR A 36 -6.85 -11.44 -1.34
C TYR A 36 -8.15 -12.11 -1.81
N GLN A 37 -8.42 -12.01 -3.10
CA GLN A 37 -9.42 -12.75 -3.84
C GLN A 37 -8.70 -13.70 -4.82
N VAL A 38 -7.91 -14.61 -4.25
CA VAL A 38 -7.06 -15.53 -4.99
C VAL A 38 -7.43 -16.96 -4.63
N SER A 39 -7.68 -17.79 -5.63
CA SER A 39 -7.98 -19.21 -5.39
C SER A 39 -6.87 -19.88 -4.58
N GLY A 40 -7.25 -20.52 -3.47
CA GLY A 40 -6.32 -21.21 -2.56
C GLY A 40 -5.78 -20.34 -1.42
N LEU A 41 -6.06 -19.03 -1.41
CA LEU A 41 -5.77 -18.12 -0.30
C LEU A 41 -7.05 -17.67 0.41
N ASP A 42 -6.97 -17.38 1.70
CA ASP A 42 -8.03 -16.67 2.42
C ASP A 42 -7.95 -15.16 2.16
N GLU A 43 -8.87 -14.39 2.73
CA GLU A 43 -8.91 -12.94 2.52
C GLU A 43 -7.66 -12.19 3.02
N ARG A 44 -6.84 -12.83 3.87
CA ARG A 44 -5.59 -12.29 4.42
C ARG A 44 -4.37 -12.66 3.60
N GLY A 45 -4.52 -13.61 2.69
CA GLY A 45 -3.43 -14.17 1.88
C GLY A 45 -2.84 -15.44 2.48
N ASP A 46 -3.40 -15.96 3.57
CA ASP A 46 -2.94 -17.21 4.16
C ASP A 46 -3.46 -18.40 3.35
N LYS A 47 -2.68 -19.50 3.33
CA LYS A 47 -3.08 -20.71 2.61
C LYS A 47 -4.35 -21.28 3.23
N ARG A 48 -5.41 -21.46 2.42
CA ARG A 48 -6.58 -22.22 2.88
C ARG A 48 -6.17 -23.67 3.08
N TRP A 49 -6.14 -24.13 4.33
CA TRP A 49 -5.98 -25.55 4.64
C TRP A 49 -7.29 -26.26 4.27
N THR A 50 -7.41 -26.74 3.03
CA THR A 50 -8.52 -27.61 2.63
C THR A 50 -8.26 -29.02 3.14
N ALA A 51 -8.50 -29.25 4.44
CA ALA A 51 -8.75 -30.59 4.94
C ALA A 51 -10.08 -31.09 4.35
N GLY A 52 -10.00 -31.82 3.23
CA GLY A 52 -10.98 -32.86 2.90
C GLY A 52 -12.41 -32.46 2.54
N LYS A 53 -12.75 -31.19 2.30
CA LYS A 53 -14.05 -30.83 1.70
C LYS A 53 -13.91 -29.73 0.66
N VAL A 54 -13.93 -30.14 -0.61
CA VAL A 54 -14.29 -29.28 -1.73
C VAL A 54 -15.75 -28.89 -1.53
N ILE A 55 -16.00 -27.70 -0.97
CA ILE A 55 -17.30 -27.06 -1.08
C ILE A 55 -17.27 -26.30 -2.41
N GLY A 56 -18.05 -26.81 -3.36
CA GLY A 56 -18.16 -26.27 -4.71
C GLY A 56 -18.73 -24.86 -4.77
N GLY A 57 -18.40 -24.18 -5.87
CA GLY A 57 -18.83 -22.82 -6.22
C GLY A 57 -17.77 -21.80 -5.78
N VAL A 58 -16.94 -21.21 -6.66
CA VAL A 58 -17.30 -20.53 -7.89
C VAL A 58 -16.22 -20.81 -8.94
N ALA A 59 -16.59 -21.57 -9.97
CA ALA A 59 -15.79 -21.70 -11.19
C ALA A 59 -16.37 -20.72 -12.22
N SER A 60 -15.47 -20.01 -12.91
CA SER A 60 -15.69 -19.33 -14.20
C SER A 60 -16.64 -18.12 -14.20
N GLY A 61 -16.04 -16.92 -14.28
CA GLY A 61 -16.71 -15.78 -14.91
C GLY A 61 -16.42 -14.43 -14.28
N VAL A 62 -15.49 -13.68 -14.88
CA VAL A 62 -15.54 -12.21 -14.99
C VAL A 62 -15.75 -11.43 -13.68
N ALA A 63 -14.64 -11.05 -13.03
CA ALA A 63 -14.33 -9.71 -12.47
C ALA A 63 -15.37 -8.86 -11.67
N GLY A 64 -16.56 -9.35 -11.30
CA GLY A 64 -17.66 -8.49 -10.81
C GLY A 64 -18.34 -8.86 -9.49
N LEU A 65 -18.07 -10.03 -8.90
CA LEU A 65 -18.82 -10.51 -7.74
C LEU A 65 -17.91 -11.16 -6.68
N ALA A 66 -17.32 -10.36 -5.77
CA ALA A 66 -17.00 -10.84 -4.40
C ALA A 66 -16.62 -9.75 -3.39
N LEU A 67 -16.80 -8.44 -3.65
CA LEU A 67 -16.82 -7.48 -2.53
C LEU A 67 -18.16 -7.44 -1.81
N GLU A 68 -19.22 -7.95 -2.43
CA GLU A 68 -20.52 -8.21 -1.80
C GLU A 68 -20.45 -9.31 -0.71
N ALA A 69 -19.42 -10.15 -0.73
CA ALA A 69 -19.23 -11.24 0.24
C ALA A 69 -18.62 -10.80 1.57
N ILE A 70 -18.39 -9.49 1.77
CA ILE A 70 -18.28 -8.92 3.13
C ILE A 70 -19.71 -8.78 3.68
N SER A 71 -20.41 -9.91 3.77
CA SER A 71 -21.78 -10.02 4.29
C SER A 71 -21.73 -10.23 5.81
N PRO A 72 -22.63 -9.60 6.59
CA PRO A 72 -22.59 -9.63 8.05
C PRO A 72 -23.09 -10.98 8.54
N THR A 73 -22.19 -11.90 8.88
CA THR A 73 -22.53 -13.01 9.75
C THR A 73 -22.12 -12.68 11.18
N ASP A 74 -23.18 -12.48 11.97
CA ASP A 74 -23.31 -12.44 13.42
C ASP A 74 -22.79 -11.23 14.20
N GLU A 75 -23.69 -10.79 15.09
CA GLU A 75 -23.69 -9.61 15.93
C GLU A 75 -22.66 -9.66 17.06
N ALA A 76 -21.39 -9.89 16.74
CA ALA A 76 -20.30 -9.79 17.68
C ALA A 76 -19.06 -9.14 17.04
N SER A 77 -18.88 -7.84 17.32
CA SER A 77 -17.63 -7.07 17.18
C SER A 77 -17.24 -6.57 15.76
N GLY A 78 -17.43 -5.26 15.56
CA GLY A 78 -16.63 -4.45 14.63
C GLY A 78 -16.94 -4.65 13.15
N ASN A 79 -17.68 -3.70 12.55
CA ASN A 79 -17.91 -3.63 11.12
C ASN A 79 -16.56 -3.64 10.35
N PRO A 80 -16.22 -4.68 9.55
CA PRO A 80 -14.91 -4.78 8.92
C PRO A 80 -14.70 -3.59 7.96
N GLY A 81 -13.53 -2.95 8.05
CA GLY A 81 -13.19 -1.81 7.20
C GLY A 81 -13.26 -2.15 5.72
N ILE A 82 -13.50 -1.15 4.87
CA ILE A 82 -13.54 -1.33 3.42
C ILE A 82 -12.09 -1.55 2.93
N PRO A 83 -11.83 -2.61 2.14
CA PRO A 83 -10.49 -2.91 1.67
C PRO A 83 -10.00 -1.79 0.74
N LYS A 84 -8.76 -1.32 0.99
CA LYS A 84 -8.13 -0.25 0.20
C LYS A 84 -7.29 -0.79 -0.95
N ALA A 85 -6.82 -2.02 -0.82
CA ALA A 85 -6.16 -2.76 -1.88
C ALA A 85 -6.72 -4.19 -1.93
N VAL A 86 -7.07 -4.66 -3.12
CA VAL A 86 -7.55 -6.01 -3.37
C VAL A 86 -6.68 -6.66 -4.45
N VAL A 87 -6.17 -7.85 -4.16
CA VAL A 87 -5.37 -8.67 -5.06
C VAL A 87 -6.24 -9.81 -5.56
N SER A 88 -6.39 -9.96 -6.87
CA SER A 88 -7.23 -11.01 -7.46
C SER A 88 -6.45 -11.91 -8.41
N GLY A 89 -6.79 -13.19 -8.47
CA GLY A 89 -6.12 -14.15 -9.37
C GLY A 89 -6.71 -15.55 -9.33
N GLN A 90 -6.46 -16.32 -10.40
CA GLN A 90 -7.01 -17.68 -10.55
C GLN A 90 -6.27 -18.75 -9.74
N SER A 91 -5.03 -18.48 -9.32
CA SER A 91 -4.17 -19.39 -8.57
C SER A 91 -3.31 -18.60 -7.58
N ARG A 92 -2.92 -19.22 -6.46
CA ARG A 92 -1.94 -18.67 -5.51
C ARG A 92 -0.58 -18.33 -6.14
N ASP A 93 -0.27 -18.98 -7.27
CA ASP A 93 0.98 -18.79 -8.00
C ASP A 93 0.86 -17.70 -9.08
N CYS A 94 -0.25 -16.95 -9.13
CA CYS A 94 -0.39 -15.82 -10.05
C CYS A 94 0.62 -14.71 -9.74
N LEU A 95 0.91 -13.86 -10.72
CA LEU A 95 1.88 -12.77 -10.61
C LEU A 95 1.53 -11.82 -9.47
N ALA A 96 0.25 -11.47 -9.30
CA ALA A 96 -0.17 -10.55 -8.25
C ALA A 96 0.10 -11.10 -6.83
N ALA A 97 -0.25 -12.37 -6.59
CA ALA A 97 -0.06 -13.02 -5.29
C ALA A 97 1.42 -13.36 -5.03
N SER A 98 2.13 -13.88 -6.03
CA SER A 98 3.53 -14.29 -5.90
C SER A 98 4.46 -13.11 -5.58
N GLN A 99 4.27 -11.96 -6.22
CA GLN A 99 5.06 -10.75 -5.94
C GLN A 99 4.80 -10.20 -4.53
N LEU A 100 3.62 -10.48 -3.96
CA LEU A 100 3.30 -10.16 -2.56
C LEU A 100 3.64 -11.30 -1.59
N GLY A 101 4.29 -12.37 -2.04
CA GLY A 101 4.66 -13.49 -1.16
C GLY A 101 5.60 -13.08 -0.03
N ALA A 102 6.56 -12.18 -0.31
CA ALA A 102 7.45 -11.62 0.72
C ALA A 102 6.68 -10.77 1.74
N TRP A 103 5.80 -9.88 1.25
CA TRP A 103 4.86 -9.13 2.07
C TRP A 103 4.03 -10.03 2.98
N GLN A 104 3.43 -11.08 2.44
CA GLN A 104 2.62 -12.05 3.20
C GLN A 104 3.45 -12.71 4.31
N ALA A 105 4.65 -13.18 3.99
CA ALA A 105 5.53 -13.88 4.92
C ALA A 105 5.95 -13.03 6.13
N THR A 106 6.00 -11.70 5.98
CA THR A 106 6.35 -10.79 7.09
C THR A 106 5.26 -10.65 8.16
N GLY A 107 4.01 -11.03 7.82
CA GLY A 107 2.84 -10.83 8.66
C GLY A 107 2.51 -9.36 8.95
N VAL A 108 3.09 -8.40 8.23
CA VAL A 108 2.86 -6.97 8.49
C VAL A 108 1.46 -6.50 8.08
N ASN A 109 0.78 -7.28 7.23
CA ASN A 109 -0.58 -6.99 6.76
C ASN A 109 -1.59 -6.84 7.91
N GLY A 110 -1.36 -7.48 9.06
CA GLY A 110 -2.19 -7.39 10.26
C GLY A 110 -1.67 -6.46 11.36
N LYS A 111 -0.57 -5.74 11.14
CA LYS A 111 0.06 -4.88 12.15
C LYS A 111 -0.42 -3.43 12.03
N SER A 112 -0.87 -2.85 13.14
CA SER A 112 -1.21 -1.42 13.21
C SER A 112 0.03 -0.53 13.28
N GLY A 113 -0.14 0.76 12.95
CA GLY A 113 0.89 1.78 13.17
C GLY A 113 2.03 1.77 12.14
N ARG A 114 1.84 1.12 10.99
CA ARG A 114 2.78 1.14 9.87
C ARG A 114 2.19 1.93 8.70
N GLU A 115 3.06 2.60 7.97
CA GLU A 115 2.68 3.41 6.81
C GLU A 115 3.18 2.74 5.55
N PHE A 116 2.24 2.22 4.76
CA PHE A 116 2.53 1.59 3.47
C PHE A 116 2.09 2.49 2.34
N ILE A 117 2.78 2.39 1.20
CA ILE A 117 2.58 3.29 0.07
C ILE A 117 2.75 2.47 -1.21
N TRP A 118 1.79 2.61 -2.11
CA TRP A 118 1.95 2.16 -3.49
C TRP A 118 2.57 3.27 -4.32
N ILE A 119 3.63 2.97 -5.07
CA ILE A 119 4.27 3.95 -5.95
C ILE A 119 4.41 3.35 -7.33
N LEU A 120 3.81 4.00 -8.33
CA LEU A 120 4.03 3.67 -9.74
C LEU A 120 5.10 4.58 -10.32
N THR A 121 6.06 3.98 -10.99
CA THR A 121 7.11 4.66 -11.74
C THR A 121 7.05 4.31 -13.22
N SER A 122 7.95 4.90 -14.01
CA SER A 122 8.20 4.50 -15.39
C SER A 122 8.69 3.05 -15.52
N HIS A 123 9.29 2.47 -14.48
CA HIS A 123 9.93 1.14 -14.55
C HIS A 123 9.20 0.06 -13.77
N ARG A 124 8.44 0.41 -12.72
CA ARG A 124 7.77 -0.58 -11.86
C ARG A 124 6.69 0.03 -10.97
N LEU A 125 5.84 -0.83 -10.43
CA LEU A 125 4.95 -0.52 -9.32
C LEU A 125 5.53 -1.17 -8.05
N GLY A 126 5.63 -0.43 -6.95
CA GLY A 126 6.16 -0.95 -5.69
C GLY A 126 5.20 -0.77 -4.52
N LEU A 127 5.23 -1.71 -3.58
CA LEU A 127 4.66 -1.56 -2.24
C LEU A 127 5.81 -1.31 -1.26
N LEU A 128 5.81 -0.14 -0.63
CA LEU A 128 6.88 0.30 0.26
C LEU A 128 6.33 0.61 1.64
N GLU A 129 7.13 0.35 2.66
CA GLU A 129 6.91 0.78 4.03
C GLU A 129 7.84 1.93 4.37
N SER A 130 7.27 3.03 4.87
CA SER A 130 8.04 4.12 5.45
C SER A 130 8.39 3.78 6.88
N SER A 131 9.68 3.84 7.25
CA SER A 131 10.06 3.80 8.66
C SER A 131 9.41 5.01 9.34
N ALA A 132 8.54 4.77 10.32
CA ALA A 132 8.09 5.85 11.19
C ALA A 132 9.35 6.55 11.73
N LYS A 133 9.44 7.88 11.59
CA LYS A 133 10.45 8.62 12.33
C LYS A 133 10.24 8.21 13.77
N GLU A 134 11.26 7.62 14.41
CA GLU A 134 11.32 7.69 15.87
C GLU A 134 11.07 9.16 16.16
N SER A 135 9.91 9.46 16.76
CA SER A 135 9.77 10.76 17.39
C SER A 135 11.01 10.82 18.27
N GLU A 136 11.87 11.80 18.03
CA GLU A 136 12.86 12.20 19.02
C GLU A 136 12.00 12.48 20.25
N SER A 137 11.82 11.46 21.08
CA SER A 137 11.28 11.64 22.40
C SER A 137 12.30 12.59 22.98
N VAL A 138 11.85 13.80 23.25
CA VAL A 138 12.58 14.80 24.01
C VAL A 138 12.64 14.24 25.45
N ALA A 139 13.33 13.12 25.61
CA ALA A 139 13.74 12.49 26.86
C ALA A 139 15.26 12.64 26.94
N GLY A 140 15.68 13.90 26.81
CA GLY A 140 17.05 14.36 27.04
C GLY A 140 17.04 15.68 27.82
N LEU A 141 15.98 15.93 28.60
CA LEU A 141 15.99 16.90 29.67
C LEU A 141 16.43 16.16 30.93
N LEU A 142 17.56 16.59 31.51
CA LEU A 142 18.15 16.16 32.79
C LEU A 142 19.13 14.96 32.70
N GLY A 143 20.38 15.24 32.33
CA GLY A 143 21.46 14.29 32.58
C GLY A 143 22.84 14.76 32.12
N GLY A 144 23.55 15.51 32.97
CA GLY A 144 25.01 15.56 32.89
C GLY A 144 25.65 16.94 32.82
N LEU A 145 25.85 17.56 33.99
CA LEU A 145 26.89 18.57 34.21
C LEU A 145 28.30 18.00 33.95
N LYS A 146 29.22 18.91 33.53
CA LYS A 146 30.71 18.86 33.46
C LYS A 146 31.23 18.50 32.04
N LYS A 147 32.10 19.28 31.35
CA LYS A 147 33.21 20.16 31.80
C LYS A 147 33.64 21.11 30.65
N LYS A 148 34.16 22.29 31.02
CA LYS A 148 34.77 23.37 30.20
C LYS A 148 35.94 22.94 29.29
N ILE A 149 36.15 23.68 28.18
CA ILE A 149 37.37 24.40 27.69
C ILE A 149 36.95 25.04 26.32
N SER A 150 36.62 26.33 26.22
CA SER A 150 37.44 27.53 25.93
C SER A 150 37.93 27.71 24.47
N GLY A 151 37.55 28.84 23.86
CA GLY A 151 38.06 29.44 22.62
C GLY A 151 37.04 29.37 21.48
N GLY A 152 36.53 30.43 20.87
CA GLY A 152 36.90 31.84 20.80
C GLY A 152 36.55 32.30 19.36
N SER A 153 36.00 33.51 19.24
CA SER A 153 35.68 34.25 18.01
C SER A 153 34.26 34.08 17.43
N ASP A 154 33.47 35.12 17.68
CA ASP A 154 32.32 35.55 16.91
C ASP A 154 32.67 35.66 15.41
N GLU A 155 31.92 34.98 14.55
CA GLU A 155 31.57 35.50 13.22
C GLU A 155 30.16 35.06 12.85
N GLN A 156 29.46 36.02 12.26
CA GLN A 156 28.08 35.99 11.79
C GLN A 156 27.89 34.99 10.64
N GLY A 157 26.67 34.46 10.53
CA GLY A 157 26.07 34.13 9.24
C GLY A 157 25.80 32.66 8.99
N GLY A 158 24.52 32.31 9.03
CA GLY A 158 23.99 31.04 8.54
C GLY A 158 23.71 30.06 9.67
N SER A 159 22.44 29.95 10.07
CA SER A 159 21.99 28.69 10.66
C SER A 159 22.36 27.57 9.68
N PRO A 160 23.04 26.49 10.11
CA PRO A 160 23.31 25.38 9.22
C PRO A 160 21.97 24.88 8.70
N LEU A 161 21.79 24.86 7.38
CA LEU A 161 20.62 24.27 6.74
C LEU A 161 20.44 22.88 7.36
N ARG A 162 19.40 22.73 8.18
CA ARG A 162 19.15 21.47 8.90
C ARG A 162 18.94 20.41 7.83
N ALA A 163 19.92 19.52 7.66
CA ALA A 163 19.83 18.43 6.70
C ALA A 163 18.54 17.65 6.98
N VAL A 164 17.59 17.70 6.05
CA VAL A 164 16.31 17.01 6.22
C VAL A 164 16.61 15.52 6.13
N GLN A 165 16.59 14.83 7.26
CA GLN A 165 16.64 13.37 7.26
C GLN A 165 15.34 12.83 6.67
N LEU A 166 15.48 12.12 5.54
CA LEU A 166 14.40 11.42 4.87
C LEU A 166 14.20 10.05 5.53
N PRO A 167 12.95 9.61 5.77
CA PRO A 167 12.69 8.26 6.27
C PRO A 167 13.24 7.21 5.30
N THR A 168 13.74 6.11 5.85
CA THR A 168 14.17 4.97 5.04
C THR A 168 12.93 4.20 4.58
N LEU A 169 13.07 3.50 3.45
CA LEU A 169 11.99 2.72 2.86
C LEU A 169 12.35 1.25 2.87
N THR A 170 11.41 0.41 3.33
CA THR A 170 11.49 -1.04 3.17
C THR A 170 10.60 -1.44 1.99
N VAL A 171 11.17 -2.16 1.02
CA VAL A 171 10.44 -2.65 -0.14
C VAL A 171 9.81 -3.99 0.19
N HIS A 172 8.51 -4.12 -0.05
CA HIS A 172 7.74 -5.33 0.27
C HIS A 172 7.29 -6.11 -0.97
N ALA A 173 7.08 -5.42 -2.09
CA ALA A 173 6.77 -6.03 -3.38
C ALA A 173 7.14 -5.08 -4.52
N GLU A 174 7.52 -5.65 -5.65
CA GLU A 174 7.80 -4.91 -6.89
C GLU A 174 7.20 -5.63 -8.10
N PHE A 175 6.54 -4.86 -8.95
CA PHE A 175 5.93 -5.31 -10.19
C PHE A 175 6.62 -4.58 -11.34
N PRO A 176 7.56 -5.23 -12.03
CA PRO A 176 8.21 -4.66 -13.20
C PRO A 176 7.19 -4.16 -14.24
N ARG A 177 7.49 -3.05 -14.93
CA ARG A 177 6.55 -2.44 -15.88
C ARG A 177 6.15 -3.40 -17.01
N ASN A 178 7.05 -4.28 -17.43
CA ASN A 178 6.81 -5.25 -18.50
C ASN A 178 5.79 -6.35 -18.13
N ILE A 179 5.47 -6.53 -16.84
CA ILE A 179 4.41 -7.47 -16.42
C ILE A 179 3.06 -6.78 -16.18
N ILE A 180 3.01 -5.44 -16.25
CA ILE A 180 1.78 -4.65 -16.15
C ILE A 180 1.18 -4.57 -17.56
N ALA A 181 0.07 -5.27 -17.78
CA ALA A 181 -0.63 -5.29 -19.05
C ALA A 181 -1.49 -4.05 -19.27
N ASN A 182 -2.16 -3.56 -18.22
CA ASN A 182 -3.05 -2.40 -18.31
C ASN A 182 -3.23 -1.71 -16.95
N VAL A 183 -3.55 -0.42 -16.98
CA VAL A 183 -4.07 0.33 -15.84
C VAL A 183 -5.39 0.98 -16.25
N SER A 184 -6.46 0.65 -15.53
CA SER A 184 -7.82 1.13 -15.84
C SER A 184 -8.59 1.40 -14.55
N THR A 185 -9.86 1.75 -14.67
CA THR A 185 -10.77 1.84 -13.52
C THR A 185 -11.77 0.70 -13.55
N VAL A 186 -12.21 0.28 -12.37
CA VAL A 186 -13.32 -0.67 -12.18
C VAL A 186 -14.21 -0.15 -11.07
N GLU A 187 -15.50 -0.48 -11.14
CA GLU A 187 -16.46 -0.15 -10.10
C GLU A 187 -16.93 -1.42 -9.40
N TYR A 188 -16.99 -1.34 -8.08
CA TYR A 188 -17.46 -2.42 -7.23
C TYR A 188 -18.56 -1.91 -6.32
N LYS A 189 -19.60 -2.74 -6.16
CA LYS A 189 -20.56 -2.54 -5.09
C LYS A 189 -19.98 -3.09 -3.79
N VAL A 190 -19.74 -2.20 -2.83
CA VAL A 190 -19.20 -2.53 -1.51
C VAL A 190 -20.17 -2.02 -0.45
N LYS A 191 -20.76 -2.94 0.32
CA LYS A 191 -21.80 -2.62 1.32
C LYS A 191 -22.96 -1.80 0.74
N GLY A 192 -23.43 -2.20 -0.44
CA GLY A 192 -24.56 -1.54 -1.10
C GLY A 192 -24.21 -0.25 -1.86
N LYS A 193 -22.98 0.23 -1.81
CA LYS A 193 -22.54 1.47 -2.48
C LYS A 193 -21.53 1.16 -3.58
N GLU A 194 -21.71 1.76 -4.75
CA GLU A 194 -20.70 1.72 -5.82
C GLU A 194 -19.45 2.49 -5.41
N ARG A 195 -18.30 1.91 -5.72
CA ARG A 195 -16.98 2.47 -5.41
C ARG A 195 -16.05 2.21 -6.57
N LYS A 196 -15.31 3.25 -6.94
CA LYS A 196 -14.32 3.20 -8.00
C LYS A 196 -12.96 2.78 -7.47
N PHE A 197 -12.27 1.95 -8.24
CA PHE A 197 -10.94 1.44 -7.96
C PHE A 197 -10.06 1.64 -9.19
N LEU A 198 -8.79 1.97 -8.96
CA LEU A 198 -7.74 1.88 -9.96
C LEU A 198 -7.28 0.42 -10.05
N ARG A 199 -7.53 -0.22 -11.19
CA ARG A 199 -7.11 -1.58 -11.47
C ARG A 199 -5.79 -1.58 -12.23
N VAL A 200 -4.80 -2.27 -11.66
CA VAL A 200 -3.57 -2.66 -12.36
C VAL A 200 -3.73 -4.13 -12.76
N SER A 201 -3.82 -4.39 -14.07
CA SER A 201 -3.92 -5.74 -14.62
C SER A 201 -2.55 -6.24 -15.03
N LEU A 202 -2.22 -7.47 -14.64
CA LEU A 202 -0.96 -8.12 -15.01
C LEU A 202 -1.16 -9.03 -16.22
N VAL A 203 -0.05 -9.40 -16.87
CA VAL A 203 -0.04 -10.21 -18.11
C VAL A 203 -0.67 -11.60 -17.97
N ASP A 204 -0.74 -12.15 -16.76
CA ASP A 204 -1.39 -13.44 -16.47
C ASP A 204 -2.88 -13.30 -16.12
N GLY A 205 -3.43 -12.08 -16.22
CA GLY A 205 -4.81 -11.77 -15.89
C GLY A 205 -5.09 -11.56 -14.39
N SER A 206 -4.08 -11.68 -13.52
CA SER A 206 -4.21 -11.27 -12.12
C SER A 206 -4.24 -9.75 -11.97
N THR A 207 -4.85 -9.24 -10.90
CA THR A 207 -5.07 -7.80 -10.73
C THR A 207 -4.74 -7.31 -9.33
N LEU A 208 -4.40 -6.02 -9.25
CA LEU A 208 -4.34 -5.24 -8.03
C LEU A 208 -5.28 -4.04 -8.18
N ASP A 209 -6.30 -3.97 -7.33
CA ASP A 209 -7.31 -2.92 -7.35
C ASP A 209 -7.13 -2.01 -6.11
N LEU A 210 -6.90 -0.72 -6.35
CA LEU A 210 -6.60 0.29 -5.33
C LEU A 210 -7.72 1.32 -5.25
N THR A 211 -8.12 1.72 -4.05
CA THR A 211 -9.08 2.83 -3.87
C THR A 211 -8.60 3.83 -2.83
N ALA A 212 -9.14 5.04 -2.90
CA ALA A 212 -8.86 6.12 -1.96
C ALA A 212 -9.85 6.11 -0.78
N ARG A 213 -9.46 6.76 0.31
CA ARG A 213 -10.28 6.87 1.52
C ARG A 213 -11.57 7.65 1.25
N GLY A 214 -12.62 7.25 1.96
CA GLY A 214 -13.89 7.97 2.01
C GLY A 214 -14.97 7.29 1.19
N GLU A 215 -16.22 7.69 1.44
CA GLU A 215 -17.37 7.34 0.60
C GLU A 215 -17.78 8.52 -0.30
N SER A 216 -16.95 9.56 -0.35
CA SER A 216 -17.24 10.82 -1.02
C SER A 216 -16.76 10.82 -2.47
N MET A 217 -17.29 11.75 -3.27
CA MET A 217 -16.86 12.03 -4.65
C MET A 217 -15.33 12.22 -4.76
N GLN A 218 -14.68 12.72 -3.70
CA GLN A 218 -13.23 12.88 -3.63
C GLN A 218 -12.43 11.57 -3.82
N SER A 219 -13.00 10.42 -3.46
CA SER A 219 -12.35 9.12 -3.68
C SER A 219 -12.34 8.74 -5.16
N ALA A 220 -13.46 8.97 -5.87
CA ALA A 220 -13.55 8.75 -7.31
C ALA A 220 -12.62 9.70 -8.07
N ASP A 221 -12.61 10.99 -7.71
CA ASP A 221 -11.71 11.99 -8.30
C ASP A 221 -10.23 11.62 -8.10
N THR A 222 -9.89 11.04 -6.94
CA THR A 222 -8.52 10.57 -6.67
C THR A 222 -8.15 9.42 -7.61
N VAL A 223 -9.04 8.45 -7.80
CA VAL A 223 -8.80 7.33 -8.73
C VAL A 223 -8.63 7.82 -10.17
N ASP A 224 -9.47 8.75 -10.62
CA ASP A 224 -9.36 9.35 -11.95
C ASP A 224 -8.04 10.11 -12.12
N ARG A 225 -7.62 10.85 -11.09
CA ARG A 225 -6.32 11.52 -11.08
C ARG A 225 -5.16 10.53 -11.16
N LEU A 226 -5.21 9.42 -10.41
CA LEU A 226 -4.17 8.37 -10.48
C LEU A 226 -4.11 7.75 -11.88
N LEU A 227 -5.26 7.52 -12.51
CA LEU A 227 -5.33 7.04 -13.88
C LEU A 227 -4.70 8.05 -14.86
N ALA A 228 -5.08 9.32 -14.79
CA ALA A 228 -4.52 10.38 -15.62
C ALA A 228 -2.98 10.46 -15.48
N MET A 229 -2.48 10.46 -14.24
CA MET A 229 -1.04 10.48 -13.95
C MET A 229 -0.30 9.25 -14.49
N THR A 230 -0.97 8.09 -14.56
CA THR A 230 -0.38 6.87 -15.17
C THR A 230 -0.02 7.07 -16.65
N PHE A 231 -0.78 7.93 -17.34
CA PHE A 231 -0.56 8.28 -18.75
C PHE A 231 0.13 9.64 -18.93
N GLY A 232 0.71 10.19 -17.87
CA GLY A 232 1.44 11.46 -17.92
C GLY A 232 0.55 12.71 -18.01
N GLN A 233 -0.74 12.60 -17.71
CA GLN A 233 -1.67 13.72 -17.63
C GLN A 233 -1.72 14.22 -16.18
N VAL A 234 -1.59 15.53 -15.97
CA VAL A 234 -1.53 16.16 -14.64
C VAL A 234 -2.53 17.30 -14.54
#